data_AF-A0A7C7JB99-F1
#
_entry.id   AF-A0A7C7JB99-F1
#
_cell.length_a   1.000
_cell.length_b   1.000
_cell.length_c   1.000
_cell.angle_alpha   90.00
_cell.angle_beta   90.00
_cell.angle_gamma   90.00
#
_symmetry.space_group_name_H-M   'P 1'
#
loop_
_entity.id
_entity.type
_entity.pdbx_description
1 polymer ?
#
loop_
_entity_poly.entity_id
_entity_poly.type
_entity_poly.pdbx_seq_one_letter_code
_entity_poly.pdbx_strand_id
1 'polypeptide(L)' 'MSLYNKYILPRILNCACSSKPMVYQRQKVVPLATGEVLEVGIGSGLNLPFYDKSKITKLWGLDPSE' A
#
# COMPACT_ATOMS: atom_id res chain seq x y z
N MET A 1 4.24 -6.05 22.70
CA MET A 1 4.56 -6.66 21.38
C MET A 1 5.85 -7.45 21.47
N SER A 2 5.91 -8.68 20.94
CA SER A 2 7.17 -9.44 20.94
C SER A 2 8.21 -8.80 20.00
N LEU A 3 9.50 -9.02 20.27
CA LEU A 3 10.60 -8.56 19.40
C LEU A 3 10.40 -8.97 17.93
N TYR A 4 9.82 -10.16 17.69
CA TYR A 4 9.51 -10.64 16.34
C TYR A 4 8.50 -9.73 15.62
N ASN A 5 7.39 -9.39 16.27
CA ASN A 5 6.36 -8.51 15.69
C ASN A 5 6.90 -7.10 15.44
N LYS A 6 7.83 -6.63 16.26
CA LYS A 6 8.40 -5.29 16.14
C LYS A 6 9.46 -5.18 15.04
N TYR A 7 10.30 -6.19 14.85
CA TYR A 7 11.50 -6.06 14.01
C TYR A 7 11.57 -7.02 12.82
N ILE A 8 11.01 -8.23 12.94
CA ILE A 8 11.19 -9.29 11.94
C ILE A 8 9.99 -9.35 11.01
N LEU A 9 8.78 -9.49 11.58
CA LEU A 9 7.54 -9.63 10.83
C LEU A 9 7.31 -8.49 9.82
N PRO A 10 7.48 -7.19 10.15
CA PRO A 10 7.20 -6.11 9.21
C PRO A 10 8.11 -6.15 7.98
N ARG A 11 9.37 -6.56 8.16
CA ARG A 11 10.35 -6.65 7.07
C ARG A 11 10.01 -7.78 6.11
N ILE A 12 9.63 -8.94 6.65
CA ILE A 12 9.22 -10.10 5.85
C ILE A 12 7.93 -9.78 5.10
N LEU A 13 6.93 -9.22 5.78
CA LEU A 13 5.67 -8.81 5.15
C LEU A 13 5.92 -7.80 4.03
N ASN A 14 6.71 -6.76 4.28
CA ASN A 14 7.04 -5.78 3.25
C ASN A 14 7.72 -6.42 2.04
N CYS A 15 8.64 -7.37 2.25
CA CYS A 15 9.29 -8.11 1.17
C CYS A 15 8.28 -8.95 0.36
N ALA A 16 7.44 -9.74 1.03
CA ALA A 16 6.43 -10.57 0.37
C ALA A 16 5.40 -9.73 -0.40
N CYS A 17 4.91 -8.65 0.22
CA CYS A 17 3.97 -7.72 -0.38
C CYS A 17 4.59 -6.87 -1.51
N SER A 18 5.92 -6.74 -1.58
CA SER A 18 6.64 -6.07 -2.67
C SER A 18 7.03 -7.02 -3.81
N SER A 19 6.60 -8.28 -3.77
CA SER A 19 6.92 -9.26 -4.80
C SER A 19 6.40 -8.87 -6.19
N LYS A 20 7.08 -9.35 -7.24
CA LYS A 20 6.73 -9.06 -8.64
C LYS A 20 5.25 -9.34 -8.98
N PRO A 21 4.63 -10.46 -8.55
CA PRO A 21 3.21 -10.70 -8.83
C PRO A 21 2.30 -9.64 -8.21
N MET A 22 2.60 -9.18 -6.99
CA MET A 22 1.82 -8.14 -6.32
C MET A 22 1.94 -6.80 -7.02
N VAL A 23 3.16 -6.41 -7.41
CA VAL A 23 3.42 -5.21 -8.21
C VAL A 23 2.64 -5.23 -9.52
N TYR A 24 2.64 -6.36 -10.23
CA TYR A 24 1.92 -6.51 -11.49
C TYR A 24 0.40 -6.33 -11.33
N GLN A 25 -0.19 -6.88 -10.26
CA GLN A 25 -1.62 -6.65 -9.99
C GLN A 25 -1.91 -5.19 -9.66
N ARG A 26 -1.06 -4.53 -8.85
CA ARG A 26 -1.22 -3.10 -8.51
C ARG A 26 -1.24 -2.22 -9.74
N GLN A 27 -0.33 -2.45 -10.69
CA GLN A 27 -0.28 -1.70 -11.95
C GLN A 27 -1.58 -1.80 -12.76
N LYS A 28 -2.35 -2.88 -12.63
CA LYS A 28 -3.62 -3.04 -13.34
C LYS A 28 -4.77 -2.29 -12.68
N VAL A 29 -4.82 -2.29 -11.36
CA VAL A 29 -6.01 -1.87 -10.62
C VAL A 29 -5.88 -0.49 -9.99
N VAL A 30 -4.71 -0.13 -9.45
CA VAL A 30 -4.52 1.12 -8.70
C VAL A 30 -4.68 2.37 -9.59
N PRO A 31 -4.20 2.40 -10.86
CA PRO A 31 -4.40 3.57 -11.74
C PRO A 31 -5.85 3.83 -12.15
N LEU A 32 -6.79 2.92 -11.84
CA LEU A 32 -8.21 3.08 -12.13
C LEU A 32 -8.94 3.91 -11.07
N ALA A 33 -8.33 4.15 -9.91
CA ALA A 33 -8.89 4.99 -8.86
C ALA A 33 -8.92 6.46 -9.28
N THR A 34 -10.01 7.16 -9.01
CA THR A 34 -10.23 8.56 -9.41
C THR A 34 -10.95 9.35 -8.31
N GLY A 35 -10.84 10.68 -8.34
CA GLY A 35 -11.48 11.58 -7.37
C GLY A 35 -10.85 11.51 -5.97
N GLU A 36 -11.67 11.49 -4.93
CA GLU A 36 -11.20 11.28 -3.56
C GLU A 36 -11.09 9.79 -3.24
N VAL A 37 -9.88 9.35 -2.93
CA VAL A 37 -9.56 7.94 -2.71
C VAL A 37 -9.20 7.71 -1.25
N LEU A 38 -9.74 6.65 -0.65
CA LEU A 38 -9.33 6.14 0.66
C LEU A 38 -8.59 4.81 0.49
N GLU A 39 -7.34 4.78 0.93
CA GLU A 39 -6.55 3.57 1.03
C GLU A 39 -6.62 3.02 2.46
N VAL A 40 -7.22 1.84 2.60
CA VAL A 40 -7.34 1.14 3.88
C VAL A 40 -6.18 0.16 4.04
N GLY A 41 -5.45 0.28 5.15
CA GLY A 41 -4.24 -0.48 5.41
C GLY A 41 -3.06 0.02 4.59
N ILE A 42 -2.80 1.33 4.61
CA ILE A 42 -1.73 1.95 3.78
C ILE A 42 -0.34 1.36 4.07
N GLY A 43 -0.05 0.96 5.32
CA GLY A 43 1.19 0.28 5.69
C GLY A 43 2.43 1.04 5.20
N SER A 44 3.33 0.33 4.52
CA SER A 44 4.53 0.91 3.91
C SER A 44 4.29 1.71 2.62
N GLY A 45 3.04 1.95 2.23
CA GLY A 45 2.69 2.79 1.09
C GLY A 45 2.99 2.15 -0.27
N LEU A 46 2.97 0.82 -0.39
CA LEU A 46 3.34 0.11 -1.62
C LEU A 46 2.42 0.40 -2.81
N ASN A 47 1.19 0.88 -2.59
CA ASN A 47 0.29 1.26 -3.67
C ASN A 47 0.52 2.70 -4.17
N LEU A 48 1.15 3.57 -3.36
CA LEU A 48 1.36 4.99 -3.66
C LEU A 48 1.96 5.27 -5.05
N PRO A 49 2.98 4.52 -5.53
CA PRO A 49 3.57 4.77 -6.83
C PRO A 49 2.66 4.44 -8.02
N PHE A 50 1.59 3.68 -7.79
CA PHE A 50 0.70 3.18 -8.85
C PHE A 50 -0.55 4.03 -9.02
N TYR A 51 -0.76 5.03 -8.16
CA TYR A 51 -1.85 5.97 -8.29
C TYR A 51 -1.59 6.99 -9.39
N ASP A 52 -2.58 7.19 -10.25
CA ASP A 52 -2.53 8.20 -11.30
C ASP A 52 -2.89 9.58 -10.73
N LYS A 53 -1.87 10.37 -10.41
CA LYS A 53 -2.03 11.72 -9.81
C LYS A 53 -2.90 12.66 -10.65
N SER A 54 -3.06 12.42 -11.95
CA SER A 54 -3.92 13.25 -12.80
C SER A 54 -5.41 12.97 -12.60
N LYS A 55 -5.77 11.78 -12.11
CA LYS A 55 -7.16 11.35 -11.92
C LYS A 55 -7.66 11.51 -10.49
N ILE A 56 -6.76 11.75 -9.55
CA ILE A 56 -7.04 11.75 -8.12
C ILE A 56 -7.00 13.19 -7.62
N THR A 57 -8.03 13.61 -6.89
CA THR A 57 -8.11 14.93 -6.29
C THR A 57 -7.57 14.92 -4.86
N LYS A 58 -7.71 13.80 -4.15
CA LYS A 58 -7.21 13.60 -2.79
C LYS A 58 -7.00 12.12 -2.49
N LEU A 59 -5.95 11.79 -1.76
CA LEU A 59 -5.68 10.44 -1.27
C LEU A 59 -5.60 10.46 0.26
N TRP A 60 -6.47 9.68 0.90
CA TRP A 60 -6.47 9.42 2.33
C TRP A 60 -5.81 8.07 2.59
N GLY A 61 -4.85 8.01 3.51
CA GLY A 61 -4.30 6.76 4.00
C GLY A 61 -4.82 6.47 5.40
N LEU A 62 -5.44 5.32 5.59
CA LEU A 62 -5.85 4.80 6.89
C LEU A 62 -4.99 3.60 7.25
N ASP A 63 -4.33 3.64 8.39
CA ASP A 63 -3.69 2.46 8.98
C ASP A 63 -4.26 2.24 10.39
N PRO A 64 -4.95 1.11 10.64
CA PRO A 64 -5.45 0.78 11.98
C PRO A 64 -4.36 0.16 12.87
N SER A 65 -3.18 -0.17 12.32
CA SER A 65 -2.04 -0.55 13.13
C SER A 65 -1.45 0.68 13.82
N GLU A 66 -1.14 0.56 15.12
CA GLU A 66 -0.54 1.62 15.94
C GLU A 66 0.83 2.09 15.42
#